data_AF-A0A385BTS0-F1
#
_entry.id   AF-A0A385BTS0-F1
#
_cell.length_a   1.000
_cell.length_b   1.000
_cell.length_c   1.000
_cell.angle_alpha   90.00
_cell.angle_beta   90.00
_cell.angle_gamma   90.00
#
_symmetry.space_group_name_H-M   'P 1'
#
loop_
_entity.id
_entity.type
_entity.pdbx_description
1 polymer ?
#
loop_
_entity_poly.entity_id
_entity_poly.type
_entity_poly.pdbx_seq_one_letter_code
_entity_poly.pdbx_strand_id
1 'polypeptide(L)'
;MKHSEVLVVTENTTTPKILNWKVSTVNNVETAIEKLQNQSFKVVAISTNMSQIDKNKLQQMVAILSTNVVYVEYPDEERIAHIVNAAYWAKNKPNFKRRYLDNSFEIKLAYSLN
;
A
#
# COMPACT_ATOMS: atom_id res chain seq x y z
N MET A 1 19.03 9.03 0.79
CA MET A 1 17.54 9.08 0.79
C MET A 1 17.04 7.66 1.05
N LYS A 2 16.34 7.40 2.17
CA LYS A 2 15.82 6.04 2.48
C LYS A 2 14.74 5.67 1.46
N HIS A 3 15.02 4.71 0.58
CA HIS A 3 13.99 4.14 -0.31
C HIS A 3 12.90 3.48 0.54
N SER A 4 11.65 3.72 0.20
CA SER A 4 10.52 3.02 0.82
C SER A 4 10.45 1.60 0.26
N GLU A 5 10.36 0.59 1.12
CA GLU A 5 10.33 -0.82 0.73
C GLU A 5 8.92 -1.40 0.85
N VAL A 6 8.51 -2.14 -0.18
CA VAL A 6 7.24 -2.88 -0.26
C VAL A 6 7.54 -4.36 -0.35
N LEU A 7 6.84 -5.15 0.45
CA LEU A 7 6.80 -6.60 0.31
C LEU A 7 5.53 -6.98 -0.45
N VAL A 8 5.68 -7.72 -1.55
CA VAL A 8 4.57 -8.20 -2.37
C VAL A 8 4.54 -9.72 -2.31
N VAL A 9 3.41 -10.26 -1.87
CA VAL A 9 3.16 -11.69 -1.78
C VAL A 9 2.27 -12.10 -2.95
N THR A 10 2.83 -12.89 -3.87
CA THR A 10 2.14 -13.33 -5.09
C THR A 10 2.66 -14.65 -5.59
N GLU A 11 1.77 -15.50 -6.09
CA GLU A 11 2.15 -16.74 -6.78
C GLU A 11 2.77 -16.48 -8.16
N ASN A 12 2.53 -15.29 -8.72
CA ASN A 12 3.03 -14.91 -10.03
C ASN A 12 4.52 -14.52 -9.97
N THR A 13 5.27 -14.89 -11.00
CA THR A 13 6.71 -14.59 -11.13
C THR A 13 7.01 -13.17 -11.59
N THR A 14 5.98 -12.41 -11.96
CA THR A 14 6.08 -11.04 -12.43
C THR A 14 6.42 -10.10 -11.28
N THR A 15 7.53 -9.37 -11.41
CA THR A 15 7.94 -8.35 -10.45
C THR A 15 7.16 -7.05 -10.70
N PRO A 16 6.21 -6.66 -9.83
CA PRO A 16 5.45 -5.45 -10.07
C PRO A 16 6.36 -4.23 -9.91
N LYS A 17 6.29 -3.32 -10.89
CA LYS A 17 7.05 -2.07 -10.86
C LYS A 17 6.24 -0.99 -10.16
N ILE A 18 6.71 -0.56 -8.99
CA ILE A 18 6.12 0.56 -8.25
C ILE A 18 7.14 1.70 -8.25
N LEU A 19 6.79 2.83 -8.85
CA LEU A 19 7.68 3.99 -8.99
C LEU A 19 8.13 4.52 -7.62
N ASN A 20 9.43 4.71 -7.42
CA ASN A 20 10.05 5.18 -6.17
C ASN A 20 9.98 4.22 -4.97
N TRP A 21 9.64 2.96 -5.22
CA TRP A 21 9.61 1.91 -4.20
C TRP A 21 10.54 0.77 -4.58
N LYS A 22 11.22 0.22 -3.56
CA LYS A 22 11.96 -1.04 -3.72
C LYS A 22 11.00 -2.18 -3.42
N VAL A 23 10.69 -2.96 -4.45
CA VAL A 23 9.71 -4.04 -4.41
C VAL A 23 10.44 -5.36 -4.16
N SER A 24 10.04 -6.06 -3.10
CA SER A 24 10.49 -7.42 -2.83
C SER A 24 9.31 -8.36 -3.07
N THR A 25 9.43 -9.24 -4.06
CA THR A 25 8.42 -10.26 -4.34
C THR A 25 8.72 -11.54 -3.59
N VAL A 26 7.67 -12.20 -3.12
CA VAL A 26 7.72 -13.47 -2.43
C VAL A 26 6.52 -14.32 -2.83
N ASN A 27 6.75 -15.60 -3.04
CA ASN A 27 5.73 -16.57 -3.47
C ASN A 27 5.03 -17.29 -2.32
N ASN A 28 5.65 -17.37 -1.15
CA ASN A 28 5.07 -18.03 0.02
C ASN A 28 4.92 -17.03 1.20
N VAL A 29 3.79 -17.13 1.92
CA VAL A 29 3.52 -16.35 3.14
C VAL A 29 4.56 -16.59 4.22
N GLU A 30 5.08 -17.81 4.36
CA GLU A 30 6.09 -18.15 5.36
C GLU A 30 7.39 -17.37 5.12
N THR A 31 7.87 -17.38 3.88
CA THR A 31 9.04 -16.58 3.47
C THR A 31 8.78 -15.08 3.54
N ALA A 32 7.51 -14.64 3.43
CA ALA A 32 7.14 -13.24 3.61
C ALA A 32 7.25 -12.83 5.09
N ILE A 33 6.83 -13.71 6.01
CA ILE A 33 6.96 -13.51 7.46
C ILE A 33 8.45 -13.47 7.85
N GLU A 34 9.27 -14.38 7.34
CA GLU A 34 10.71 -14.39 7.60
C GLU A 34 11.38 -13.07 7.17
N LYS A 35 11.05 -12.57 5.97
CA LYS A 35 11.55 -11.27 5.51
C LYS A 35 11.04 -10.12 6.38
N LEU A 36 9.78 -10.16 6.81
CA LEU A 36 9.22 -9.15 7.73
C LEU A 36 9.93 -9.08 9.07
N GLN A 37 10.47 -10.21 9.56
CA GLN A 37 11.27 -10.24 10.78
C GLN A 37 12.67 -9.64 10.58
N ASN A 38 13.29 -9.92 9.43
CA ASN A 38 14.65 -9.49 9.12
C ASN A 38 14.72 -8.03 8.64
N GLN A 39 13.66 -7.52 8.04
CA GLN A 39 13.65 -6.22 7.35
C GLN A 39 12.35 -5.45 7.59
N SER A 40 12.49 -4.17 7.91
CA SER A 40 11.34 -3.29 8.12
C SER A 40 10.73 -2.86 6.78
N PHE A 41 9.55 -3.38 6.45
CA PHE A 41 8.77 -2.91 5.31
C PHE A 41 7.81 -1.79 5.72
N LYS A 42 7.37 -0.97 4.76
CA LYS A 42 6.33 0.05 5.00
C LYS A 42 4.95 -0.43 4.59
N VAL A 43 4.89 -1.23 3.53
CA VAL A 43 3.65 -1.79 2.99
C VAL A 43 3.86 -3.27 2.68
N VAL A 44 2.89 -4.09 3.05
CA VAL A 44 2.78 -5.49 2.70
C VAL A 44 1.55 -5.64 1.84
N ALA A 45 1.73 -6.07 0.60
CA ALA A 45 0.68 -6.30 -0.37
C ALA A 45 0.53 -7.80 -0.62
N ILE A 46 -0.68 -8.35 -0.53
CA ILE A 46 -0.96 -9.76 -0.85
C ILE A 46 -1.97 -9.86 -1.99
N SER A 47 -1.73 -10.80 -2.91
CA SER A 47 -2.66 -11.08 -3.99
C SER A 47 -3.99 -11.62 -3.47
N THR A 48 -5.10 -11.17 -4.03
CA THR A 48 -6.42 -11.73 -3.68
C THR A 48 -6.59 -13.19 -4.08
N ASN A 49 -5.73 -13.70 -4.98
CA ASN A 49 -5.81 -15.07 -5.47
C ASN A 49 -5.26 -16.11 -4.47
N MET A 50 -4.55 -15.66 -3.42
CA MET A 50 -4.07 -16.55 -2.36
C MET A 50 -5.20 -17.08 -1.46
N SER A 51 -4.94 -18.21 -0.80
CA SER A 51 -5.88 -18.81 0.14
C SER A 51 -6.23 -17.85 1.28
N GLN A 52 -7.49 -17.89 1.72
CA GLN A 52 -7.95 -17.06 2.83
C GLN A 52 -7.22 -17.38 4.14
N ILE A 53 -6.82 -18.65 4.32
CA ILE A 53 -6.08 -19.09 5.50
C ILE A 53 -4.73 -18.36 5.56
N ASP A 54 -4.04 -18.26 4.42
CA ASP A 54 -2.70 -17.67 4.39
C ASP A 54 -2.75 -16.14 4.48
N LYS A 55 -3.79 -15.51 3.92
CA LYS A 55 -4.08 -14.08 4.16
C LYS A 55 -4.28 -13.78 5.64
N ASN A 56 -5.11 -14.57 6.32
CA ASN A 56 -5.39 -14.37 7.75
C ASN A 56 -4.12 -14.55 8.59
N LYS A 57 -3.29 -15.56 8.28
CA LYS A 57 -1.98 -15.74 8.94
C LYS A 57 -1.08 -14.54 8.73
N LEU A 58 -0.92 -14.07 7.49
CA LEU A 58 -0.07 -12.91 7.19
C LEU A 58 -0.57 -11.66 7.91
N GLN A 59 -1.87 -11.40 7.89
CA GLN A 59 -2.47 -10.23 8.54
C GLN A 59 -2.23 -10.24 10.05
N GLN A 60 -2.44 -11.38 10.72
CA GLN A 60 -2.17 -11.52 12.15
C GLN A 60 -0.68 -11.32 12.46
N MET A 61 0.20 -11.92 11.66
CA MET A 61 1.65 -11.80 11.85
C MET A 61 2.13 -10.36 11.62
N VAL A 62 1.61 -9.67 10.61
CA VAL A 62 1.93 -8.25 10.37
C VAL A 62 1.48 -7.39 11.56
N ALA A 63 0.30 -7.66 12.11
CA ALA A 63 -0.19 -6.93 13.29
C ALA A 63 0.69 -7.13 14.53
N ILE A 64 1.27 -8.32 14.71
CA ILE A 64 2.15 -8.65 15.83
C ILE A 64 3.56 -8.09 15.61
N LEU A 65 4.13 -8.28 14.42
CA LEU A 65 5.53 -8.00 14.12
C LEU A 65 5.77 -6.52 13.80
N SER A 66 4.76 -5.77 13.36
CA SER A 66 4.96 -4.40 12.90
C SER A 66 3.71 -3.54 12.98
N THR A 67 3.57 -2.80 14.09
CA THR A 67 2.44 -1.90 14.36
C THR A 67 2.23 -0.81 13.29
N ASN A 68 3.31 -0.40 12.60
CA ASN A 68 3.27 0.67 11.62
C ASN A 68 3.18 0.23 10.15
N VAL A 69 3.22 -1.07 9.86
CA VAL A 69 3.08 -1.58 8.49
C VAL A 69 1.65 -1.41 7.98
N VAL A 70 1.50 -1.07 6.70
CA VAL A 70 0.22 -1.07 6.00
C VAL A 70 0.03 -2.43 5.33
N TYR A 71 -1.00 -3.17 5.72
CA TYR A 71 -1.42 -4.39 5.03
C TYR A 71 -2.47 -4.03 3.97
N VAL A 72 -2.31 -4.57 2.76
CA VAL A 72 -3.24 -4.33 1.66
C VAL A 72 -3.41 -5.57 0.81
N GLU A 73 -4.62 -5.78 0.31
CA GLU A 73 -4.91 -6.81 -0.68
C GLU A 73 -5.00 -6.16 -2.07
N TYR A 74 -4.51 -6.84 -3.09
CA TYR A 74 -4.60 -6.35 -4.46
C TYR A 74 -5.12 -7.44 -5.40
N PRO A 75 -6.05 -7.09 -6.31
CA PRO A 75 -6.63 -8.05 -7.24
C PRO A 75 -5.72 -8.36 -8.41
N ASP A 76 -5.07 -7.34 -8.95
CA ASP A 76 -4.30 -7.42 -10.20
C ASP A 76 -2.98 -6.65 -10.08
N GLU A 77 -1.97 -7.13 -10.80
CA GLU A 77 -0.64 -6.52 -10.82
C GLU A 77 -0.63 -5.10 -11.38
N GLU A 78 -1.51 -4.77 -12.33
CA GLU A 78 -1.62 -3.42 -12.86
C GLU A 78 -2.08 -2.40 -11.81
N ARG A 79 -2.88 -2.86 -10.83
CA ARG A 79 -3.47 -2.01 -9.80
C ARG A 79 -2.61 -1.92 -8.55
N ILE A 80 -1.59 -2.76 -8.41
CA ILE A 80 -0.76 -2.84 -7.19
C ILE A 80 -0.09 -1.51 -6.86
N ALA A 81 0.46 -0.82 -7.87
CA ALA A 81 1.17 0.44 -7.66
C ALA A 81 0.22 1.53 -7.14
N HIS A 82 -1.00 1.58 -7.67
CA HIS A 82 -2.02 2.52 -7.22
C HIS A 82 -2.49 2.18 -5.79
N ILE A 83 -2.78 0.91 -5.53
CA ILE A 83 -3.28 0.42 -4.24
C ILE A 83 -2.26 0.63 -3.12
N VAL A 84 -1.00 0.28 -3.36
CA VAL A 84 0.11 0.46 -2.40
C VAL A 84 0.32 1.94 -2.07
N ASN A 85 0.36 2.80 -3.10
CA ASN A 85 0.51 4.23 -2.88
C ASN A 85 -0.67 4.82 -2.13
N ALA A 86 -1.90 4.48 -2.53
CA ALA A 86 -3.12 4.95 -1.89
C ALA A 86 -3.16 4.55 -0.41
N ALA A 87 -2.86 3.28 -0.10
CA ALA A 87 -2.87 2.78 1.27
C ALA A 87 -1.76 3.41 2.13
N TYR A 88 -0.55 3.57 1.58
CA TYR A 88 0.56 4.24 2.28
C TYR A 88 0.23 5.70 2.61
N TRP A 89 -0.32 6.45 1.66
CA TRP A 89 -0.67 7.85 1.87
C TRP A 89 -1.89 8.00 2.77
N ALA A 90 -2.88 7.10 2.71
CA ALA A 90 -4.02 7.11 3.61
C ALA A 90 -3.58 6.98 5.08
N LYS A 91 -2.61 6.12 5.38
CA LYS A 91 -2.08 5.94 6.75
C LYS A 91 -1.18 7.09 7.19
N ASN A 92 -0.28 7.56 6.32
CA ASN A 92 0.74 8.56 6.71
C ASN A 92 0.29 10.03 6.55
N LYS A 93 -0.73 10.30 5.74
CA LYS A 93 -1.31 11.64 5.56
C LYS A 93 -2.84 11.55 5.55
N PRO A 94 -3.48 11.26 6.70
CA PRO A 94 -4.94 11.15 6.79
C PRO A 94 -5.66 12.44 6.34
N ASN A 95 -5.02 13.60 6.51
CA ASN A 95 -5.55 14.90 6.11
C ASN A 95 -5.34 15.24 4.61
N PHE A 96 -4.68 14.39 3.83
CA PHE A 96 -4.50 14.62 2.39
C PHE A 96 -5.80 14.48 1.59
N LYS A 97 -6.88 13.98 2.21
CA LYS A 97 -8.22 13.91 1.61
C LYS A 97 -8.89 15.28 1.39
N ARG A 98 -8.30 16.41 1.78
CA ARG A 98 -8.91 17.73 1.54
C ARG A 98 -7.86 18.77 1.11
N ARG A 99 -7.92 19.11 -0.17
CA ARG A 99 -7.67 20.44 -0.80
C ARG A 99 -7.20 20.27 -2.24
N TYR A 100 -8.04 19.67 -3.07
CA TYR A 100 -8.07 20.04 -4.48
C TYR A 100 -9.39 20.77 -4.66
N LEU A 101 -9.30 22.05 -5.03
CA LEU A 101 -10.39 23.02 -5.23
C LEU A 101 -10.95 23.66 -3.96
N ASP A 102 -10.18 24.57 -3.35
CA ASP A 102 -10.78 25.71 -2.64
C ASP A 102 -11.15 26.82 -3.66
N ASN A 103 -11.85 26.44 -4.73
CA ASN A 103 -12.43 27.41 -5.69
C ASN A 103 -13.66 28.10 -5.08
N SER A 104 -13.91 27.91 -3.78
CA SER A 104 -15.01 28.57 -3.08
C SER A 104 -14.87 30.09 -3.13
N PHE A 105 -13.64 30.61 -3.17
CA PHE A 105 -13.36 32.03 -3.33
C PHE A 105 -13.68 32.53 -4.75
N GLU A 106 -13.21 31.81 -5.78
CA GLU A 106 -13.46 32.15 -7.18
C GLU A 106 -14.95 32.05 -7.55
N ILE A 107 -15.66 31.04 -7.04
CA ILE A 107 -17.11 30.86 -7.23
C ILE A 107 -17.88 31.99 -6.53
N LYS A 108 -17.53 32.35 -5.29
CA LYS A 108 -18.17 33.48 -4.59
C LYS A 108 -17.95 34.81 -5.31
N LEU A 109 -16.74 35.04 -5.83
CA LEU A 109 -16.42 36.25 -6.58
C LEU A 109 -17.23 36.33 -7.88
N ALA A 110 -17.30 35.23 -8.64
CA ALA A 110 -18.11 35.15 -9.86
C ALA A 110 -19.61 35.40 -9.60
N TYR A 111 -20.15 34.88 -8.50
CA TYR A 111 -21.53 35.14 -8.10
C TYR A 111 -21.77 36.58 -7.64
N SER A 112 -20.77 37.26 -7.10
CA SER A 112 -20.89 38.67 -6.65
C SER A 112 -20.74 39.69 -7.78
N LEU A 113 -20.28 39.27 -8.95
CA LEU A 113 -20.04 40.13 -10.12
C LEU A 113 -21.13 40.01 -11.21
N ASN A 114 -22.14 39.15 -11.00
CA ASN A 114 -23.38 39.07 -11.79
C ASN A 114 -24.51 39.78 -11.06
#